data_AF-A5KDF8-F1
#
_entry.id   AF-A5KDF8-F1
#
_cell.length_a   1.000
_cell.length_b   1.000
_cell.length_c   1.000
_cell.angle_alpha   90.00
_cell.angle_beta   90.00
_cell.angle_gamma   90.00
#
_symmetry.space_group_name_H-M   'P 1'
#
loop_
_entity.id
_entity.type
_entity.pdbx_description
1 polymer ?
#
loop_
_entity_poly.entity_id
_entity_poly.type
_entity_poly.pdbx_seq_one_letter_code
_entity_poly.pdbx_strand_id
1 'polypeptide(L)'
;MAKHLKKEDLEKLTSHINYSYFERGDTGCEGLHFYSTVKNELEETYQNYDFLNISDKIVRALCYIYNKKKNKPDKFDSELCPYLYYWIGSKIYPIVKVKKVFLRIISMIYDEFYSSD
;
A
#
# COMPACT_ATOMS: atom_id res chain seq x y z
N MET A 1 26.89 0.20 -27.05
CA MET A 1 27.12 1.24 -26.01
C MET A 1 26.03 1.09 -24.97
N ALA A 2 26.39 0.97 -23.68
CA ALA A 2 25.40 0.91 -22.62
C ALA A 2 24.71 2.28 -22.48
N LYS A 3 23.37 2.30 -22.49
CA LYS A 3 22.60 3.53 -22.23
C LYS A 3 22.83 3.92 -20.77
N HIS A 4 23.48 5.05 -20.53
CA HIS A 4 23.67 5.58 -19.18
C HIS A 4 22.34 6.18 -18.71
N LEU A 5 21.68 5.52 -17.75
CA LEU A 5 20.40 5.97 -17.20
C LEU A 5 20.58 7.23 -16.35
N LYS A 6 19.69 8.21 -16.51
CA LYS A 6 19.62 9.44 -15.70
C LYS A 6 18.45 9.38 -14.71
N LYS A 7 18.43 10.29 -13.73
CA LYS A 7 17.32 10.42 -12.76
C LYS A 7 15.96 10.60 -13.47
N GLU A 8 15.93 11.40 -14.53
CA GLU A 8 14.73 11.62 -15.35
C GLU A 8 14.21 10.33 -16.00
N ASP A 9 15.07 9.33 -16.26
CA ASP A 9 14.64 8.03 -16.78
C ASP A 9 13.96 7.18 -15.69
N LEU A 10 14.37 7.35 -14.42
CA LEU A 10 13.74 6.68 -13.27
C LEU A 10 12.34 7.23 -12.99
N GLU A 11 12.16 8.54 -13.16
CA GLU A 11 10.87 9.21 -12.94
C GLU A 11 9.78 8.74 -13.93
N LYS A 12 10.19 8.21 -15.09
CA LYS A 12 9.32 7.66 -16.14
C LYS A 12 8.94 6.21 -15.91
N LEU A 13 9.49 5.54 -14.91
CA LEU A 13 9.14 4.15 -14.61
C LEU A 13 7.69 4.08 -14.15
N THR A 14 6.93 3.11 -14.66
CA THR A 14 5.55 2.85 -14.25
C THR A 14 5.44 2.66 -12.74
N SER A 15 6.41 1.98 -12.12
CA SER A 15 6.48 1.82 -10.67
C SER A 15 6.63 3.15 -9.94
N HIS A 16 7.50 4.06 -10.42
CA HIS A 16 7.66 5.39 -9.84
C HIS A 16 6.35 6.19 -9.89
N ILE A 17 5.66 6.15 -11.03
CA ILE A 17 4.37 6.82 -11.22
C ILE A 17 3.32 6.22 -10.26
N ASN A 18 3.15 4.90 -10.23
CA ASN A 18 2.17 4.23 -9.37
C ASN A 18 2.47 4.45 -7.88
N TYR A 19 3.73 4.36 -7.47
CA TYR A 19 4.14 4.58 -6.09
C TYR A 19 3.91 6.02 -5.66
N SER A 20 3.99 7.00 -6.57
CA SER A 20 3.66 8.39 -6.26
C SER A 20 2.17 8.57 -5.91
N TYR A 21 1.28 7.81 -6.55
CA TYR A 21 -0.14 7.80 -6.19
C TYR A 21 -0.38 7.14 -4.84
N PHE A 22 0.31 6.04 -4.53
CA PHE A 22 0.19 5.38 -3.23
C PHE A 22 0.78 6.22 -2.08
N GLU A 23 1.89 6.91 -2.32
CA GLU A 23 2.50 7.81 -1.33
C GLU A 23 1.60 9.00 -1.00
N ARG A 24 0.84 9.50 -1.99
CA ARG A 24 -0.21 10.50 -1.76
C ARG A 24 -1.43 9.90 -1.07
N GLY A 25 -1.83 8.70 -1.50
CA GLY A 25 -3.04 8.03 -1.07
C GLY A 25 -4.32 8.79 -1.44
N ASP A 26 -5.44 8.36 -0.87
CA ASP A 26 -6.74 9.02 -1.00
C ASP A 26 -7.45 9.09 0.37
N THR A 27 -8.54 9.87 0.43
CA THR A 27 -9.36 10.08 1.63
C THR A 27 -10.79 9.59 1.43
N GLY A 28 -11.61 9.59 2.49
CA GLY A 28 -13.02 9.22 2.42
C GLY A 28 -13.29 7.74 2.67
N CYS A 29 -12.29 7.01 3.15
CA CYS A 29 -12.41 5.61 3.55
C CYS A 29 -12.39 5.42 5.07
N GLU A 30 -12.33 6.49 5.86
CA GLU A 30 -12.18 6.45 7.32
C GLU A 30 -13.35 5.73 8.01
N GLY A 31 -14.52 5.66 7.38
CA GLY A 31 -15.68 4.90 7.85
C GLY A 31 -15.77 3.46 7.34
N LEU A 32 -14.81 2.99 6.54
CA LEU A 32 -14.79 1.62 6.02
C LEU A 32 -14.07 0.69 6.99
N HIS A 33 -14.58 -0.54 7.11
CA HIS A 33 -14.06 -1.53 8.07
C HIS A 33 -12.55 -1.75 7.91
N PHE A 34 -12.07 -2.01 6.68
CA PHE A 34 -10.63 -2.24 6.46
C PHE A 34 -9.75 -1.07 6.93
N TYR A 35 -10.26 0.17 6.88
CA TYR A 35 -9.45 1.35 7.20
C TYR A 35 -9.07 1.35 8.68
N SER A 36 -10.06 1.20 9.55
CA SER A 36 -9.81 1.12 11.00
C SER A 36 -9.10 -0.18 11.37
N THR A 37 -9.49 -1.32 10.78
CA THR A 37 -8.95 -2.62 11.17
C THR A 37 -7.48 -2.74 10.82
N VAL A 38 -7.08 -2.41 9.59
CA VAL A 38 -5.67 -2.43 9.19
C VAL A 38 -4.84 -1.42 10.00
N LYS A 39 -5.37 -0.22 10.25
CA LYS A 39 -4.67 0.80 11.04
C LYS A 39 -4.43 0.33 12.47
N ASN A 40 -5.47 -0.14 13.14
CA ASN A 40 -5.40 -0.58 14.53
C ASN A 40 -4.55 -1.84 14.67
N GLU A 41 -4.62 -2.78 13.73
CA GLU A 41 -3.74 -3.95 13.75
C GLU A 41 -2.27 -3.54 13.71
N LEU A 42 -1.88 -2.65 12.80
CA LEU A 42 -0.51 -2.14 12.70
C LEU A 42 -0.07 -1.40 13.98
N GLU A 43 -0.94 -0.58 14.56
CA GLU A 43 -0.59 0.28 15.70
C GLU A 43 -0.65 -0.45 17.05
N GLU A 44 -1.64 -1.32 17.26
CA GLU A 44 -1.91 -1.96 18.56
C GLU A 44 -1.31 -3.36 18.66
N THR A 45 -1.52 -4.21 17.63
CA THR A 45 -1.04 -5.60 17.63
C THR A 45 0.46 -5.66 17.37
N TYR A 46 0.95 -4.79 16.49
CA TYR A 46 2.37 -4.71 16.14
C TYR A 46 3.09 -3.54 16.82
N GLN A 47 2.62 -3.10 17.99
CA GLN A 47 3.18 -1.97 18.78
C GLN A 47 4.70 -2.02 19.06
N ASN A 48 5.32 -3.21 18.98
CA ASN A 48 6.77 -3.38 19.09
C ASN A 48 7.54 -2.85 17.87
N TYR A 49 6.83 -2.38 16.84
CA TYR A 49 7.35 -1.81 15.61
C TYR A 49 6.82 -0.38 15.45
N ASP A 50 7.66 0.53 14.94
CA ASP A 50 7.27 1.92 14.72
C ASP A 50 6.41 2.09 13.46
N PHE A 51 5.11 1.80 13.60
CA PHE A 51 4.13 1.94 12.53
C PHE A 51 3.34 3.24 12.55
N LEU A 52 3.49 4.09 13.58
CA LEU A 52 2.68 5.30 13.78
C LEU A 52 2.58 6.22 12.54
N ASN A 53 3.66 6.34 11.78
CA ASN A 53 3.71 7.18 10.58
C ASN A 53 3.43 6.43 9.27
N ILE A 54 3.43 5.10 9.30
CA ILE A 54 3.29 4.23 8.11
C ILE A 54 1.89 3.66 7.99
N SER A 55 1.21 3.40 9.11
CA SER A 55 -0.17 2.91 9.15
C SER A 55 -1.10 3.81 8.33
N ASP A 56 -1.05 5.13 8.55
CA ASP A 56 -1.87 6.12 7.84
C ASP A 56 -1.60 6.13 6.33
N LYS A 57 -0.32 6.01 5.93
CA LYS A 57 0.05 5.92 4.51
C LYS A 57 -0.48 4.65 3.86
N ILE A 58 -0.40 3.52 4.56
CA ILE A 58 -0.90 2.24 4.06
C ILE A 58 -2.41 2.32 3.83
N VAL A 59 -3.19 2.76 4.83
CA VAL A 59 -4.66 2.80 4.69
C VAL A 59 -5.14 3.82 3.67
N ARG A 60 -4.44 4.93 3.49
CA ARG A 60 -4.71 5.88 2.39
C ARG A 60 -4.37 5.32 1.01
N ALA A 61 -3.31 4.52 0.89
CA ALA A 61 -2.97 3.85 -0.36
C ALA A 61 -4.00 2.76 -0.72
N LEU A 62 -4.48 2.01 0.28
CA LEU A 62 -5.61 1.08 0.12
C LEU A 62 -6.88 1.83 -0.31
N CYS A 63 -7.17 2.96 0.34
CA CYS A 63 -8.30 3.83 -0.02
C CYS A 63 -8.23 4.31 -1.47
N TYR A 64 -7.05 4.65 -1.98
CA TYR A 64 -6.86 5.03 -3.39
C TYR A 64 -7.29 3.90 -4.34
N ILE A 65 -6.90 2.65 -4.07
CA ILE A 65 -7.31 1.50 -4.88
C ILE A 65 -8.82 1.28 -4.81
N TYR A 66 -9.37 1.27 -3.60
CA TYR A 66 -10.81 1.11 -3.37
C TYR A 66 -11.63 2.17 -4.11
N ASN A 67 -11.29 3.46 -3.97
CA ASN A 67 -11.98 4.55 -4.65
C ASN A 67 -11.85 4.46 -6.17
N LYS A 68 -10.68 4.06 -6.69
CA LYS A 68 -10.48 3.89 -8.13
C LYS A 68 -11.34 2.78 -8.71
N LYS A 69 -11.42 1.64 -8.01
CA LYS A 69 -12.28 0.51 -8.37
C LYS A 69 -13.76 0.88 -8.26
N LYS A 70 -14.18 1.51 -7.15
CA LYS A 70 -15.56 1.96 -6.91
C LYS A 70 -16.05 2.98 -7.94
N ASN A 71 -15.24 3.98 -8.27
CA ASN A 71 -15.66 5.07 -9.14
C ASN A 71 -15.62 4.71 -10.63
N LYS A 72 -14.76 3.76 -11.03
CA LYS A 72 -14.57 3.36 -12.43
C LYS A 72 -14.30 1.85 -12.55
N PRO A 73 -15.24 0.98 -12.17
CA PRO A 73 -15.01 -0.47 -12.12
C PRO A 73 -14.60 -1.04 -13.48
N ASP A 74 -15.25 -0.63 -14.57
CA ASP A 74 -14.96 -1.10 -15.93
C ASP A 74 -13.59 -0.64 -16.47
N LYS A 75 -12.94 0.32 -15.80
CA LYS A 75 -11.64 0.87 -16.17
C LYS A 75 -10.59 0.66 -15.10
N PHE A 76 -10.88 -0.21 -14.12
CA PHE A 76 -9.92 -0.52 -13.08
C PHE A 76 -8.78 -1.35 -13.67
N ASP A 77 -7.56 -0.85 -13.47
CA ASP A 77 -6.35 -1.52 -13.90
C ASP A 77 -5.88 -2.47 -12.80
N SER A 78 -6.08 -3.78 -13.02
CA SER A 78 -5.70 -4.82 -12.06
C SER A 78 -4.19 -4.90 -11.84
N GLU A 79 -3.36 -4.36 -12.73
CA GLU A 79 -1.91 -4.27 -12.54
C GLU A 79 -1.55 -3.34 -11.37
N LEU A 80 -2.45 -2.48 -10.91
CA LEU A 80 -2.21 -1.64 -9.73
C LEU A 80 -2.09 -2.46 -8.44
N CYS A 81 -2.75 -3.61 -8.35
CA CYS A 81 -2.73 -4.47 -7.16
C CYS A 81 -1.32 -5.01 -6.84
N PRO A 82 -0.58 -5.65 -7.77
CA PRO A 82 0.79 -6.06 -7.49
C PRO A 82 1.69 -4.85 -7.17
N TYR A 83 1.56 -3.71 -7.87
CA TYR A 83 2.31 -2.50 -7.52
C TYR A 83 2.02 -2.05 -6.07
N LEU A 84 0.76 -2.07 -5.64
CA LEU A 84 0.37 -1.72 -4.28
C LEU A 84 1.05 -2.64 -3.26
N TYR A 85 0.97 -3.96 -3.43
CA TYR A 85 1.58 -4.90 -2.46
C TYR A 85 3.11 -4.83 -2.43
N TYR A 86 3.76 -4.60 -3.58
CA TYR A 86 5.19 -4.31 -3.59
C TYR A 86 5.53 -3.01 -2.84
N TRP A 87 4.72 -1.95 -3.03
CA TRP A 87 4.90 -0.69 -2.32
C TRP A 87 4.68 -0.85 -0.81
N ILE A 88 3.59 -1.48 -0.38
CA ILE A 88 3.30 -1.78 1.04
C ILE A 88 4.47 -2.58 1.63
N GLY A 89 4.93 -3.62 0.92
CA GLY A 89 6.06 -4.43 1.33
C GLY A 89 7.32 -3.61 1.54
N SER A 90 7.59 -2.64 0.65
CA SER A 90 8.73 -1.72 0.75
C SER A 90 8.67 -0.79 1.97
N LYS A 91 7.48 -0.51 2.52
CA LYS A 91 7.31 0.30 3.74
C LYS A 91 7.43 -0.54 5.01
N ILE A 92 6.88 -1.75 5.00
CA ILE A 92 6.81 -2.62 6.19
C ILE A 92 8.12 -3.33 6.44
N TYR A 93 8.76 -3.89 5.41
CA TYR A 93 9.93 -4.74 5.58
C TYR A 93 11.12 -4.04 6.29
N PRO A 94 11.45 -2.77 5.98
CA PRO A 94 12.52 -2.04 6.67
C PRO A 94 12.28 -1.85 8.18
N ILE A 95 11.02 -1.85 8.63
CA ILE A 95 10.64 -1.71 10.04
C ILE A 95 10.73 -3.08 10.72
N VAL A 96 10.12 -4.09 10.10
CA VAL A 96 9.92 -5.40 10.74
C VAL A 96 11.17 -6.26 10.69
N LYS A 97 11.84 -6.33 9.53
CA LYS A 97 13.04 -7.15 9.22
C LYS A 97 12.94 -8.66 9.55
N VAL A 98 11.82 -9.13 10.10
CA VAL A 98 11.54 -10.52 10.43
C VAL A 98 10.55 -11.09 9.42
N LYS A 99 11.01 -11.99 8.55
CA LYS A 99 10.22 -12.57 7.45
C LYS A 99 8.85 -13.10 7.91
N LYS A 100 8.79 -13.84 9.03
CA LYS A 100 7.54 -14.44 9.52
C LYS A 100 6.51 -13.38 9.93
N VAL A 101 6.96 -12.31 10.58
CA VAL A 101 6.09 -11.21 11.01
C VAL A 101 5.65 -10.38 9.79
N PHE A 102 6.59 -10.08 8.89
CA PHE A 102 6.29 -9.43 7.61
C PHE A 102 5.18 -10.16 6.83
N LEU A 103 5.30 -11.48 6.66
CA LEU A 103 4.31 -12.27 5.95
C LEU A 103 2.93 -12.24 6.63
N ARG A 104 2.88 -12.26 7.96
CA ARG A 104 1.62 -12.15 8.71
C ARG A 104 0.94 -10.80 8.48
N ILE A 105 1.71 -9.71 8.51
CA ILE A 105 1.17 -8.36 8.28
C ILE A 105 0.64 -8.23 6.84
N ILE A 106 1.40 -8.68 5.84
CA ILE A 106 0.95 -8.63 4.45
C ILE A 106 -0.32 -9.48 4.24
N SER A 107 -0.39 -10.65 4.87
CA SER A 107 -1.58 -11.52 4.78
C SER A 107 -2.80 -10.85 5.40
N MET A 108 -2.65 -10.27 6.60
CA MET A 108 -3.75 -9.53 7.24
C MET A 108 -4.24 -8.37 6.37
N ILE A 109 -3.33 -7.56 5.82
CA ILE A 109 -3.71 -6.45 4.95
C ILE A 109 -4.48 -6.96 3.73
N TYR A 110 -4.03 -8.08 3.15
CA TYR A 110 -4.71 -8.70 2.01
C TYR A 110 -6.12 -9.18 2.39
N ASP A 111 -6.24 -9.92 3.48
CA ASP A 111 -7.51 -10.51 3.92
C ASP A 111 -8.54 -9.44 4.30
N GLU A 112 -8.13 -8.42 5.04
CA GLU A 112 -9.00 -7.29 5.43
C GLU A 112 -9.43 -6.44 4.25
N PHE A 113 -8.50 -6.15 3.33
CA PHE A 113 -8.80 -5.35 2.15
C PHE A 113 -9.68 -6.11 1.16
N TYR A 114 -9.36 -7.37 0.87
CA TYR A 114 -10.14 -8.21 -0.06
C TYR A 114 -11.57 -8.48 0.45
N SER A 115 -11.75 -8.63 1.76
CA SER A 115 -13.09 -8.82 2.36
C SER A 115 -13.98 -7.58 2.26
N SER A 116 -13.41 -6.42 1.92
CA SER A 116 -14.11 -5.14 1.77
C SER A 116 -14.31 -4.73 0.30
N ASP A 117 -13.86 -5.55 -0.65
CA ASP A 117 -13.70 -5.26 -2.08
C ASP A 117 -14.65 -6.08 -2.95
#